data_AF-A0A5J4N2M6-F1
#
_entry.id   AF-A0A5J4N2M6-F1
#
_cell.length_a   1.000
_cell.length_b   1.000
_cell.length_c   1.000
_cell.angle_alpha   90.00
_cell.angle_beta   90.00
_cell.angle_gamma   90.00
#
_symmetry.space_group_name_H-M   'P 1'
#
loop_
_entity.id
_entity.type
_entity.pdbx_description
1 polymer ?
#
loop_
_entity_poly.entity_id
_entity_poly.type
_entity_poly.pdbx_seq_one_letter_code
_entity_poly.pdbx_strand_id
1 'polypeptide(L)'
;ATLADRLKMGAQSWSYFKTNRIFDPYQPEDLTSDEVQTAIRQIIDKYGEYFAHNAPCDWKPYIIANSTFTAMLNYNNVILSQRGENITRLPAFSRIMGDVHPKATRTSYSVTLKVTEKLNFFPVGAYAKAEGLSPQALNDSRIRVNPQTDTVYETRENLTRWPIMTSNRVLQSRGSFNSPVGGVITLQLPANSDITIRLENVYRYAWFDIRNPQSIQAWSREQLKHQYVPFTMVMGDRLITMLETSTVMKMDKENMLFSVNYFDKVVKMMHNYRGTDFRSAPFLGFVIDQQTYYGWGHSGFLGEPMMGSKEWEPFFQDMNMIKSGKSIGITHEIGHNLQPYQVTFTNGVEVTCNIFIPLVHSFLLNISAYEFGVTPGLGEEDMKQLVKDWNGNKYIGVQLAYYNILGHYFSHGLVGNVLTTVFADG
;
A
#
# COMPACT_ATOMS: atom_id res chain seq x y z
N ALA A 1 34.47 -3.07 -8.88
CA ALA A 1 33.70 -3.87 -9.86
C ALA A 1 32.46 -3.08 -10.24
N THR A 2 32.21 -2.89 -11.52
CA THR A 2 30.97 -2.27 -12.04
C THR A 2 29.76 -3.17 -11.77
N LEU A 3 28.53 -2.68 -11.98
CA LEU A 3 27.34 -3.53 -11.90
C LEU A 3 27.42 -4.70 -12.90
N ALA A 4 27.87 -4.43 -14.13
CA ALA A 4 28.07 -5.46 -15.15
C ALA A 4 29.05 -6.55 -14.69
N ASP A 5 30.19 -6.16 -14.10
CA ASP A 5 31.17 -7.12 -13.55
C ASP A 5 30.55 -8.01 -12.48
N ARG A 6 29.80 -7.42 -11.54
CA ARG A 6 29.16 -8.16 -10.45
C ARG A 6 28.07 -9.11 -10.96
N LEU A 7 27.28 -8.69 -11.94
CA LEU A 7 26.30 -9.55 -12.59
C LEU A 7 26.97 -10.71 -13.33
N LYS A 8 28.05 -10.45 -14.08
CA LYS A 8 28.82 -11.51 -14.77
C LYS A 8 29.44 -12.50 -13.78
N MET A 9 30.03 -12.02 -12.69
CA MET A 9 30.54 -12.87 -11.60
C MET A 9 29.42 -13.70 -10.97
N GLY A 10 28.24 -13.09 -10.76
CA GLY A 10 27.04 -13.79 -10.28
C GLY A 10 26.55 -14.85 -11.26
N ALA A 11 26.56 -14.57 -12.56
CA ALA A 11 26.22 -15.55 -13.60
C ALA A 11 27.24 -16.69 -13.66
N GLN A 12 28.51 -16.45 -13.37
CA GLN A 12 29.55 -17.48 -13.42
C GLN A 12 29.58 -18.34 -12.15
N SER A 13 29.37 -17.75 -10.97
CA SER A 13 29.55 -18.40 -9.68
C SER A 13 28.30 -18.32 -8.79
N TRP A 14 27.69 -19.47 -8.51
CA TRP A 14 26.60 -19.59 -7.53
C TRP A 14 27.04 -19.12 -6.15
N SER A 15 28.28 -19.43 -5.75
CA SER A 15 28.84 -18.99 -4.48
C SER A 15 28.87 -17.47 -4.39
N TYR A 16 29.31 -16.79 -5.45
CA TYR A 16 29.29 -15.33 -5.52
C TYR A 16 27.85 -14.79 -5.46
N PHE A 17 26.96 -15.34 -6.29
CA PHE A 17 25.55 -14.94 -6.39
C PHE A 17 24.79 -15.07 -5.07
N LYS A 18 25.09 -16.07 -4.25
CA LYS A 18 24.42 -16.31 -2.97
C LYS A 18 25.06 -15.62 -1.77
N THR A 19 26.22 -14.99 -1.92
CA THR A 19 26.95 -14.35 -0.80
C THR A 19 27.07 -12.84 -0.93
N ASN A 20 27.08 -12.31 -2.15
CA ASN A 20 27.30 -10.88 -2.42
C ASN A 20 26.02 -10.18 -2.86
N ARG A 21 25.77 -8.96 -2.37
CA ARG A 21 24.69 -8.09 -2.86
C ARG A 21 25.08 -7.47 -4.20
N ILE A 22 24.54 -7.97 -5.31
CA ILE A 22 25.00 -7.60 -6.66
C ILE A 22 24.64 -6.15 -7.02
N PHE A 23 23.48 -5.70 -6.56
CA PHE A 23 22.93 -4.38 -6.85
C PHE A 23 23.36 -3.32 -5.83
N ASP A 24 24.32 -3.58 -4.95
CA ASP A 24 24.75 -2.59 -3.96
C ASP A 24 26.25 -2.27 -4.10
N PRO A 25 26.65 -1.03 -4.43
CA PRO A 25 25.84 0.10 -4.92
C PRO A 25 25.64 0.04 -6.45
N TYR A 26 24.54 0.59 -6.99
CA TYR A 26 24.37 0.84 -8.43
C TYR A 26 23.68 2.19 -8.69
N GLN A 27 23.86 2.72 -9.90
CA GLN A 27 23.11 3.88 -10.36
C GLN A 27 22.00 3.46 -11.32
N PRO A 28 20.81 4.10 -11.32
CA PRO A 28 19.69 3.72 -12.19
C PRO A 28 20.04 3.65 -13.69
N GLU A 29 20.96 4.50 -14.16
CA GLU A 29 21.46 4.54 -15.53
C GLU A 29 22.24 3.27 -15.93
N ASP A 30 22.88 2.58 -14.97
CA ASP A 30 23.63 1.34 -15.24
C ASP A 30 22.72 0.29 -15.89
N LEU A 31 21.44 0.27 -15.49
CA LEU A 31 20.43 -0.67 -15.98
C LEU A 31 20.07 -0.46 -17.46
N THR A 32 20.47 0.65 -18.07
CA THR A 32 20.20 0.91 -19.49
C THR A 32 21.26 0.33 -20.42
N SER A 33 22.43 -0.08 -19.90
CA SER A 33 23.51 -0.63 -20.71
C SER A 33 23.23 -2.04 -21.24
N ASP A 34 23.58 -2.30 -22.50
CA ASP A 34 23.44 -3.62 -23.14
C ASP A 34 24.24 -4.69 -22.43
N GLU A 35 25.40 -4.33 -21.86
CA GLU A 35 26.26 -5.23 -21.10
C GLU A 35 25.56 -5.71 -19.82
N VAL A 36 24.91 -4.81 -19.07
CA VAL A 36 24.13 -5.16 -17.88
C VAL A 36 22.92 -6.01 -18.25
N GLN A 37 22.19 -5.66 -19.32
CA GLN A 37 21.03 -6.45 -19.76
C GLN A 37 21.42 -7.85 -20.25
N THR A 38 22.56 -7.99 -20.93
CA THR A 38 23.13 -9.29 -21.30
C THR A 38 23.48 -10.13 -20.07
N ALA A 39 24.12 -9.53 -19.07
CA ALA A 39 24.48 -10.23 -17.84
C ALA A 39 23.23 -10.63 -17.01
N ILE A 40 22.21 -9.77 -16.96
CA ILE A 40 20.89 -10.09 -16.38
C ILE A 40 20.30 -11.33 -17.06
N ARG A 41 20.31 -11.38 -18.40
CA ARG A 41 19.78 -12.53 -19.14
C ARG A 41 20.52 -13.82 -18.82
N GLN A 42 21.85 -13.77 -18.72
CA GLN A 42 22.67 -14.93 -18.34
C GLN A 42 22.29 -15.49 -16.95
N ILE A 43 22.02 -14.61 -15.98
CA ILE A 43 21.56 -15.03 -14.64
C ILE A 43 20.19 -15.69 -14.72
N ILE A 44 19.26 -15.09 -15.47
CA ILE A 44 17.90 -15.61 -15.65
C ILE A 44 17.94 -16.99 -16.29
N ASP A 45 18.72 -17.18 -17.35
CA ASP A 45 18.84 -18.46 -18.05
C ASP A 45 19.49 -19.52 -17.17
N LYS A 46 20.50 -19.14 -16.37
CA LYS A 46 21.22 -20.08 -15.52
C LYS A 46 20.45 -20.51 -14.27
N TYR A 47 19.73 -19.59 -13.63
CA TYR A 47 19.08 -19.83 -12.33
C TYR A 47 17.55 -19.83 -12.37
N GLY A 48 16.95 -19.60 -13.55
CA GLY A 48 15.50 -19.45 -13.69
C GLY A 48 14.70 -20.65 -13.18
N GLU A 49 15.11 -21.87 -13.51
CA GLU A 49 14.43 -23.08 -13.03
C GLU A 49 14.50 -23.24 -11.51
N TYR A 50 15.66 -22.94 -10.91
CA TYR A 50 15.83 -22.96 -9.46
C TYR A 50 14.87 -21.99 -8.77
N PHE A 51 14.78 -20.75 -9.26
CA PHE A 51 13.90 -19.74 -8.68
C PHE A 51 12.43 -19.94 -9.01
N ALA A 52 12.10 -20.59 -10.12
CA ALA A 52 10.74 -21.03 -10.39
C ALA A 52 10.29 -22.13 -9.41
N HIS A 53 11.17 -23.09 -9.11
CA HIS A 53 10.88 -24.15 -8.16
C HIS A 53 10.76 -23.65 -6.71
N ASN A 54 11.55 -22.63 -6.35
CA ASN A 54 11.62 -22.06 -5.00
C ASN A 54 10.84 -20.74 -4.87
N ALA A 55 9.98 -20.41 -5.83
CA ALA A 55 9.20 -19.19 -5.80
C ALA A 55 8.26 -19.16 -4.59
N PRO A 56 8.29 -18.11 -3.76
CA PRO A 56 7.40 -17.96 -2.62
C PRO A 56 5.97 -17.77 -3.09
N CYS A 57 5.04 -18.46 -2.43
CA CYS A 57 3.62 -18.30 -2.64
C CYS A 57 2.84 -18.67 -1.36
N ASP A 58 1.54 -18.42 -1.39
CA ASP A 58 0.55 -18.67 -0.33
C ASP A 58 0.60 -20.09 0.26
N TRP A 59 0.81 -21.11 -0.56
CA TRP A 59 0.79 -22.53 -0.14
C TRP A 59 2.17 -23.18 -0.03
N LYS A 60 3.19 -22.56 -0.61
CA LYS A 60 4.61 -22.97 -0.48
C LYS A 60 5.43 -21.75 -0.07
N PRO A 61 5.38 -21.35 1.21
CA PRO A 61 6.19 -20.24 1.69
C PRO A 61 7.68 -20.57 1.57
N TYR A 62 8.48 -19.58 1.18
CA TYR A 62 9.93 -19.70 1.19
C TYR A 62 10.44 -19.44 2.60
N ILE A 63 11.21 -20.37 3.17
CA ILE A 63 11.83 -20.21 4.49
C ILE A 63 13.13 -19.42 4.34
N ILE A 64 13.25 -18.30 5.04
CA ILE A 64 14.46 -17.48 4.99
C ILE A 64 15.62 -18.24 5.63
N ALA A 65 16.65 -18.50 4.83
CA ALA A 65 17.88 -19.14 5.26
C ALA A 65 19.09 -18.34 4.79
N ASN A 66 20.07 -18.14 5.68
CA ASN A 66 21.30 -17.38 5.38
C ASN A 66 22.05 -17.92 4.15
N SER A 67 21.93 -19.22 3.86
CA SER A 67 22.61 -19.88 2.75
C SER A 67 22.05 -19.56 1.36
N THR A 68 20.81 -19.07 1.27
CA THR A 68 20.08 -18.90 -0.01
C THR A 68 19.35 -17.56 -0.13
N PHE A 69 19.09 -16.87 0.98
CA PHE A 69 18.30 -15.64 0.99
C PHE A 69 18.94 -14.49 0.19
N THR A 70 20.27 -14.37 0.21
CA THR A 70 20.95 -13.37 -0.64
C THR A 70 20.75 -13.64 -2.13
N ALA A 71 20.78 -14.92 -2.55
CA ALA A 71 20.48 -15.30 -3.93
C ALA A 71 19.03 -14.95 -4.30
N MET A 72 18.08 -15.16 -3.38
CA MET A 72 16.67 -14.82 -3.55
C MET A 72 16.46 -13.33 -3.83
N LEU A 73 17.07 -12.46 -3.01
CA LEU A 73 17.00 -11.01 -3.22
C LEU A 73 17.72 -10.56 -4.49
N ASN A 74 18.88 -11.14 -4.79
CA ASN A 74 19.58 -10.86 -6.03
C ASN A 74 18.70 -11.23 -7.24
N TYR A 75 18.07 -12.39 -7.24
CA TYR A 75 17.21 -12.80 -8.35
C TYR A 75 15.95 -11.92 -8.47
N ASN A 76 15.33 -11.55 -7.36
CA ASN A 76 14.21 -10.60 -7.37
C ASN A 76 14.61 -9.28 -8.05
N ASN A 77 15.79 -8.74 -7.72
CA ASN A 77 16.32 -7.52 -8.33
C ASN A 77 16.72 -7.72 -9.80
N VAL A 78 17.32 -8.85 -10.17
CA VAL A 78 17.63 -9.20 -11.57
C VAL A 78 16.37 -9.18 -12.42
N ILE A 79 15.30 -9.82 -11.94
CA ILE A 79 14.03 -9.86 -12.66
C ILE A 79 13.46 -8.45 -12.81
N LEU A 80 13.39 -7.65 -11.74
CA LEU A 80 12.85 -6.27 -11.78
C LEU A 80 13.70 -5.28 -12.60
N SER A 81 14.97 -5.62 -12.85
CA SER A 81 15.93 -4.77 -13.57
C SER A 81 15.95 -4.97 -15.09
N GLN A 82 15.19 -5.92 -15.62
CA GLN A 82 15.09 -6.17 -17.06
C GLN A 82 14.60 -4.94 -17.84
N ARG A 83 15.16 -4.72 -19.04
CA ARG A 83 14.78 -3.70 -20.02
C ARG A 83 14.58 -4.36 -21.40
N GLY A 84 13.93 -3.65 -22.32
CA GLY A 84 13.57 -4.18 -23.66
C GLY A 84 12.23 -4.92 -23.68
N GLU A 85 11.81 -5.36 -24.87
CA GLU A 85 10.47 -5.90 -25.15
C GLU A 85 10.25 -7.33 -24.62
N ASN A 86 11.31 -8.15 -24.58
CA ASN A 86 11.24 -9.54 -24.17
C ASN A 86 11.78 -9.71 -22.75
N ILE A 87 10.87 -9.66 -21.76
CA ILE A 87 11.21 -9.86 -20.35
C ILE A 87 10.70 -11.20 -19.81
N THR A 88 11.44 -11.78 -18.87
CA THR A 88 11.01 -12.93 -18.08
C THR A 88 10.12 -12.46 -16.93
N ARG A 89 8.96 -13.10 -16.76
CA ARG A 89 8.04 -12.81 -15.64
C ARG A 89 8.62 -13.30 -14.33
N LEU A 90 8.24 -12.64 -13.24
CA LEU A 90 8.58 -13.10 -11.90
C LEU A 90 7.85 -14.42 -11.63
N PRO A 91 8.54 -15.51 -11.23
CA PRO A 91 7.87 -16.78 -11.00
C PRO A 91 6.78 -16.68 -9.92
N ALA A 92 5.70 -17.46 -10.08
CA ALA A 92 4.53 -17.47 -9.19
C ALA A 92 3.76 -16.14 -9.04
N PHE A 93 4.08 -15.07 -9.80
CA PHE A 93 3.39 -13.77 -9.71
C PHE A 93 1.85 -13.88 -9.82
N SER A 94 1.37 -14.79 -10.65
CA SER A 94 -0.06 -15.03 -10.92
C SER A 94 -0.85 -15.48 -9.70
N ARG A 95 -0.20 -16.02 -8.66
CA ARG A 95 -0.87 -16.36 -7.40
C ARG A 95 -0.92 -15.18 -6.43
N ILE A 96 -0.05 -14.19 -6.63
CA ILE A 96 0.12 -13.05 -5.73
C ILE A 96 -0.68 -11.87 -6.26
N MET A 97 -0.33 -11.39 -7.45
CA MET A 97 -0.95 -10.23 -8.13
C MET A 97 -2.01 -10.62 -9.15
N GLY A 98 -2.21 -11.92 -9.38
CA GLY A 98 -3.06 -12.45 -10.45
C GLY A 98 -2.42 -12.32 -11.84
N ASP A 99 -2.89 -13.13 -12.79
CA ASP A 99 -2.68 -12.86 -14.22
C ASP A 99 -3.99 -12.36 -14.82
N VAL A 100 -3.89 -11.50 -15.82
CA VAL A 100 -5.05 -11.02 -16.55
C VAL A 100 -5.66 -12.19 -17.32
N HIS A 101 -6.94 -12.46 -17.07
CA HIS A 101 -7.60 -13.61 -17.69
C HIS A 101 -7.67 -13.43 -19.23
N PRO A 102 -7.52 -14.49 -20.04
CA PRO A 102 -7.48 -14.38 -21.51
C PRO A 102 -8.68 -13.70 -22.18
N LYS A 103 -9.83 -13.67 -21.49
CA LYS A 103 -11.05 -12.96 -21.94
C LYS A 103 -11.01 -11.45 -21.72
N ALA A 104 -10.05 -10.92 -20.95
CA ALA A 104 -9.90 -9.48 -20.78
C ALA A 104 -9.49 -8.84 -22.11
N THR A 105 -10.11 -7.70 -22.44
CA THR A 105 -9.79 -6.97 -23.67
C THR A 105 -8.64 -6.01 -23.42
N ARG A 106 -7.57 -6.16 -24.20
CA ARG A 106 -6.45 -5.22 -24.28
C ARG A 106 -6.92 -3.93 -24.94
N THR A 107 -6.50 -2.78 -24.42
CA THR A 107 -6.97 -1.47 -24.90
C THR A 107 -5.86 -0.43 -24.84
N SER A 108 -6.13 0.69 -25.51
CA SER A 108 -5.39 1.94 -25.38
C SER A 108 -6.35 3.04 -24.96
N TYR A 109 -5.93 3.96 -24.09
CA TYR A 109 -6.74 5.12 -23.71
C TYR A 109 -5.87 6.24 -23.12
N SER A 110 -6.41 7.45 -23.09
CA SER A 110 -5.79 8.59 -22.42
C SER A 110 -6.47 8.90 -21.10
N VAL A 111 -5.67 9.23 -20.09
CA VAL A 111 -6.13 9.76 -18.80
C VAL A 111 -5.52 11.13 -18.59
N THR A 112 -6.32 12.06 -18.09
CA THR A 112 -5.85 13.37 -17.65
C THR A 112 -6.00 13.43 -16.13
N LEU A 113 -4.91 13.74 -15.44
CA LEU A 113 -4.88 13.91 -14.00
C LEU A 113 -4.55 15.36 -13.66
N LYS A 114 -5.43 15.96 -12.85
CA LYS A 114 -5.22 17.28 -12.25
C LYS A 114 -4.96 17.07 -10.76
N VAL A 115 -3.72 17.30 -10.37
CA VAL A 115 -3.20 17.00 -9.04
C VAL A 115 -2.91 18.30 -8.33
N THR A 116 -3.57 18.53 -7.21
CA THR A 116 -3.29 19.68 -6.33
C THR A 116 -2.18 19.35 -5.33
N GLU A 117 -2.25 18.17 -4.72
CA GLU A 117 -1.31 17.72 -3.67
C GLU A 117 -0.43 16.56 -4.15
N LYS A 118 0.81 16.49 -3.67
CA LYS A 118 1.73 15.39 -4.00
C LYS A 118 1.16 14.04 -3.52
N LEU A 119 1.28 13.00 -4.36
CA LEU A 119 0.98 11.60 -3.99
C LEU A 119 1.84 10.63 -4.79
N ASN A 120 2.18 9.49 -4.20
CA ASN A 120 3.02 8.48 -4.82
C ASN A 120 2.25 7.32 -5.47
N PHE A 121 0.91 7.40 -5.56
CA PHE A 121 0.09 6.28 -6.04
C PHE A 121 -1.22 6.71 -6.72
N PHE A 122 -1.21 7.78 -7.52
CA PHE A 122 -2.40 8.18 -8.29
C PHE A 122 -2.87 7.06 -9.23
N PRO A 123 -4.08 6.54 -9.05
CA PRO A 123 -4.62 5.50 -9.92
C PRO A 123 -4.97 6.09 -11.29
N VAL A 124 -4.64 5.35 -12.36
CA VAL A 124 -4.94 5.78 -13.74
C VAL A 124 -6.12 5.02 -14.37
N GLY A 125 -6.60 3.94 -13.75
CA GLY A 125 -7.63 3.07 -14.31
C GLY A 125 -7.09 1.91 -15.16
N ALA A 126 -5.78 1.66 -15.12
CA ALA A 126 -5.09 0.67 -15.95
C ALA A 126 -4.33 -0.37 -15.14
N TYR A 127 -4.25 -1.56 -15.72
CA TYR A 127 -3.47 -2.70 -15.26
C TYR A 127 -2.49 -3.08 -16.37
N ALA A 128 -1.21 -3.17 -15.99
CA ALA A 128 -0.16 -3.69 -16.84
C ALA A 128 -0.18 -5.21 -16.77
N LYS A 129 -0.32 -5.88 -17.91
CA LYS A 129 0.27 -7.22 -18.04
C LYS A 129 1.79 -7.07 -18.02
N ALA A 130 2.54 -8.15 -17.92
CA ALA A 130 3.99 -8.10 -18.02
C ALA A 130 4.51 -7.76 -19.45
N GLU A 131 4.11 -6.60 -19.98
CA GLU A 131 4.39 -6.03 -21.31
C GLU A 131 4.32 -4.48 -21.28
N GLY A 132 4.67 -3.80 -22.37
CA GLY A 132 5.20 -2.43 -22.39
C GLY A 132 4.18 -1.29 -22.46
N LEU A 133 4.52 -0.12 -21.88
CA LEU A 133 3.69 1.12 -21.83
C LEU A 133 4.38 2.36 -22.43
N SER A 134 3.66 3.21 -23.19
CA SER A 134 4.19 4.46 -23.77
C SER A 134 3.64 5.76 -23.17
N PRO A 135 4.25 6.32 -22.10
CA PRO A 135 3.80 7.57 -21.49
C PRO A 135 4.24 8.85 -22.23
N GLN A 136 3.57 9.98 -21.92
CA GLN A 136 3.99 11.36 -22.21
C GLN A 136 4.35 12.11 -20.90
N ALA A 137 5.25 13.10 -20.98
CA ALA A 137 6.20 13.55 -19.94
C ALA A 137 5.66 14.33 -18.72
N LEU A 138 6.50 14.40 -17.66
CA LEU A 138 6.90 15.57 -16.83
C LEU A 138 8.17 15.20 -16.00
N ASN A 139 9.06 16.16 -15.68
CA ASN A 139 10.18 15.96 -14.74
C ASN A 139 9.63 15.66 -13.32
N ASP A 140 10.37 14.91 -12.51
CA ASP A 140 10.01 14.42 -11.15
C ASP A 140 8.78 13.50 -11.06
N SER A 141 8.22 13.08 -12.20
CA SER A 141 7.12 12.12 -12.25
C SER A 141 7.61 10.69 -12.47
N ARG A 142 6.95 9.71 -11.84
CA ARG A 142 7.30 8.29 -11.99
C ARG A 142 6.07 7.46 -12.27
N ILE A 143 6.24 6.44 -13.10
CA ILE A 143 5.24 5.37 -13.26
C ILE A 143 5.60 4.22 -12.34
N ARG A 144 4.59 3.68 -11.66
CA ARG A 144 4.70 2.53 -10.76
C ARG A 144 3.70 1.47 -11.21
N VAL A 145 4.13 0.22 -11.24
CA VAL A 145 3.24 -0.95 -11.31
C VAL A 145 3.27 -1.58 -9.93
N ASN A 146 2.08 -1.69 -9.34
CA ASN A 146 1.77 -2.05 -7.95
C ASN A 146 2.10 -0.93 -6.94
N PRO A 147 1.11 -0.38 -6.21
CA PRO A 147 1.36 0.64 -5.20
C PRO A 147 1.94 0.10 -3.88
N GLN A 148 1.98 -1.22 -3.68
CA GLN A 148 2.59 -1.88 -2.51
C GLN A 148 3.99 -1.33 -2.21
N THR A 149 4.26 -1.09 -0.93
CA THR A 149 5.55 -0.53 -0.47
C THR A 149 6.43 -1.51 0.28
N ASP A 150 5.87 -2.64 0.71
CA ASP A 150 6.54 -3.51 1.68
C ASP A 150 7.66 -4.34 1.08
N THR A 151 8.82 -4.24 1.72
CA THR A 151 9.95 -5.17 1.65
C THR A 151 9.83 -6.22 2.76
N VAL A 152 9.05 -7.28 2.50
CA VAL A 152 8.57 -8.25 3.51
C VAL A 152 9.63 -9.14 4.17
N TYR A 153 10.91 -8.93 3.91
CA TYR A 153 11.97 -9.83 4.34
C TYR A 153 12.74 -9.39 5.58
N GLU A 154 12.47 -8.20 6.11
CA GLU A 154 13.21 -7.66 7.26
C GLU A 154 12.65 -8.15 8.60
N THR A 155 11.39 -8.58 8.61
CA THR A 155 10.59 -8.86 9.81
C THR A 155 9.95 -10.26 9.80
N ARG A 156 10.10 -11.01 8.72
CA ARG A 156 9.46 -12.32 8.53
C ARG A 156 10.51 -13.43 8.51
N GLU A 157 10.12 -14.61 8.97
CA GLU A 157 10.92 -15.83 8.87
C GLU A 157 10.59 -16.63 7.59
N ASN A 158 9.40 -16.40 7.03
CA ASN A 158 8.89 -17.03 5.83
C ASN A 158 8.27 -16.00 4.87
N LEU A 159 8.40 -16.26 3.58
CA LEU A 159 7.89 -15.39 2.52
C LEU A 159 6.78 -16.10 1.75
N THR A 160 5.58 -15.52 1.73
CA THR A 160 4.42 -16.00 0.94
C THR A 160 4.25 -15.25 -0.37
N ARG A 161 5.14 -14.28 -0.64
CA ARG A 161 5.34 -13.63 -1.92
C ARG A 161 6.80 -13.23 -2.09
N TRP A 162 7.18 -12.75 -3.27
CA TRP A 162 8.53 -12.23 -3.46
C TRP A 162 8.77 -10.99 -2.58
N PRO A 163 10.01 -10.78 -2.10
CA PRO A 163 10.41 -9.62 -1.31
C PRO A 163 9.89 -8.28 -1.84
N ILE A 164 10.05 -8.04 -3.14
CA ILE A 164 9.70 -6.80 -3.82
C ILE A 164 8.73 -7.12 -4.96
N MET A 165 7.52 -6.54 -4.89
CA MET A 165 6.44 -6.73 -5.86
C MET A 165 6.13 -5.48 -6.70
N THR A 166 6.98 -4.47 -6.61
CA THR A 166 6.75 -3.17 -7.23
C THR A 166 7.79 -2.89 -8.31
N SER A 167 7.32 -2.48 -9.49
CA SER A 167 8.20 -1.98 -10.55
C SER A 167 8.01 -0.47 -10.66
N ASN A 168 9.09 0.31 -10.70
CA ASN A 168 8.99 1.76 -10.85
C ASN A 168 9.99 2.27 -11.91
N ARG A 169 9.64 3.36 -12.59
CA ARG A 169 10.53 4.08 -13.51
C ARG A 169 10.19 5.55 -13.57
N VAL A 170 11.19 6.38 -13.89
CA VAL A 170 10.97 7.77 -14.26
C VAL A 170 10.11 7.83 -15.51
N LEU A 171 9.11 8.72 -15.50
CA LEU A 171 8.23 8.92 -16.62
C LEU A 171 8.97 9.65 -17.75
N GLN A 172 8.89 9.14 -18.97
CA GLN A 172 9.51 9.75 -20.16
C GLN A 172 8.43 10.33 -21.10
N SER A 173 8.83 11.20 -22.03
CA SER A 173 7.93 11.79 -23.04
C SER A 173 7.39 10.78 -24.05
N ARG A 174 8.16 9.72 -24.28
CA ARG A 174 7.79 8.49 -24.99
C ARG A 174 8.64 7.37 -24.41
N GLY A 175 8.09 6.18 -24.29
CA GLY A 175 8.86 5.05 -23.76
C GLY A 175 8.13 3.73 -23.88
N SER A 176 8.73 2.69 -23.31
CA SER A 176 8.12 1.39 -23.08
C SER A 176 8.43 0.96 -21.66
N PHE A 177 7.43 0.71 -20.82
CA PHE A 177 7.62 0.15 -19.48
C PHE A 177 7.07 -1.27 -19.37
N ASN A 178 7.96 -2.26 -19.31
CA ASN A 178 7.62 -3.65 -19.02
C ASN A 178 7.77 -3.92 -17.51
N SER A 179 6.77 -4.57 -16.91
CA SER A 179 6.80 -4.96 -15.50
C SER A 179 6.79 -6.49 -15.36
N PRO A 180 7.84 -7.13 -14.84
CA PRO A 180 7.89 -8.59 -14.67
C PRO A 180 6.82 -9.16 -13.74
N VAL A 181 6.25 -8.32 -12.88
CA VAL A 181 5.22 -8.70 -11.91
C VAL A 181 3.81 -8.52 -12.47
N GLY A 182 3.60 -7.62 -13.43
CA GLY A 182 2.27 -7.13 -13.77
C GLY A 182 1.59 -6.44 -12.59
N GLY A 183 0.47 -5.76 -12.82
CA GLY A 183 -0.21 -5.09 -11.73
C GLY A 183 -0.95 -3.82 -12.09
N VAL A 184 -1.53 -3.19 -11.07
CA VAL A 184 -2.18 -1.90 -11.22
C VAL A 184 -1.13 -0.83 -11.51
N ILE A 185 -1.39 0.01 -12.51
CA ILE A 185 -0.54 1.16 -12.82
C ILE A 185 -0.97 2.33 -11.94
N THR A 186 0.00 2.98 -11.31
CA THR A 186 -0.15 4.23 -10.60
C THR A 186 0.95 5.23 -10.99
N LEU A 187 0.72 6.50 -10.69
CA LEU A 187 1.68 7.57 -10.94
C LEU A 187 2.10 8.24 -9.64
N GLN A 188 3.38 8.56 -9.57
CA GLN A 188 3.95 9.46 -8.58
C GLN A 188 4.06 10.82 -9.24
N LEU A 189 3.32 11.80 -8.71
CA LEU A 189 3.24 13.14 -9.30
C LEU A 189 3.51 14.19 -8.22
N PRO A 190 4.27 15.25 -8.53
CA PRO A 190 4.40 16.39 -7.64
C PRO A 190 3.06 17.14 -7.50
N ALA A 191 2.97 17.98 -6.47
CA ALA A 191 1.84 18.89 -6.29
C ALA A 191 1.69 19.81 -7.51
N ASN A 192 0.46 20.29 -7.75
CA ASN A 192 0.12 21.18 -8.87
C ASN A 192 0.48 20.63 -10.27
N SER A 193 0.40 19.31 -10.47
CA SER A 193 0.61 18.68 -11.78
C SER A 193 -0.68 18.65 -12.61
N ASP A 194 -0.58 18.99 -13.90
CA ASP A 194 -1.61 18.71 -14.91
C ASP A 194 -0.97 17.86 -16.01
N ILE A 195 -1.31 16.57 -16.04
CA ILE A 195 -0.67 15.61 -16.94
C ILE A 195 -1.71 14.80 -17.71
N THR A 196 -1.47 14.64 -19.01
CA THR A 196 -2.21 13.71 -19.85
C THR A 196 -1.29 12.60 -20.31
N ILE A 197 -1.64 11.36 -19.98
CA ILE A 197 -0.90 10.17 -20.38
C ILE A 197 -1.79 9.30 -21.25
N ARG A 198 -1.25 8.92 -22.41
CA ARG A 198 -1.81 7.84 -23.23
C ARG A 198 -1.16 6.54 -22.81
N LEU A 199 -1.96 5.54 -22.47
CA LEU A 199 -1.52 4.19 -22.19
C LEU A 199 -1.92 3.31 -23.36
N GLU A 200 -1.00 2.48 -23.81
CA GLU A 200 -1.21 1.49 -24.85
C GLU A 200 -0.89 0.12 -24.30
N ASN A 201 -1.49 -0.91 -24.89
CA ASN A 201 -1.24 -2.29 -24.50
C ASN A 201 -1.59 -2.61 -23.02
N VAL A 202 -2.61 -1.95 -22.47
CA VAL A 202 -3.07 -2.11 -21.09
C VAL A 202 -4.41 -2.81 -20.99
N TYR A 203 -4.78 -3.20 -19.78
CA TYR A 203 -6.11 -3.67 -19.44
C TYR A 203 -6.76 -2.68 -18.48
N ARG A 204 -8.04 -2.38 -18.67
CA ARG A 204 -8.79 -1.52 -17.74
C ARG A 204 -9.35 -2.37 -16.61
N TYR A 205 -9.16 -1.94 -15.37
CA TYR A 205 -9.95 -2.46 -14.24
C TYR A 205 -11.23 -1.63 -14.06
N ALA A 206 -12.18 -2.15 -13.28
CA ALA A 206 -13.46 -1.50 -13.05
C ALA A 206 -13.26 -0.16 -12.32
N TRP A 207 -13.68 0.96 -12.91
CA TRP A 207 -13.43 2.27 -12.32
C TRP A 207 -14.60 2.77 -11.47
N PHE A 208 -14.34 3.01 -10.18
CA PHE A 208 -15.31 3.60 -9.26
C PHE A 208 -14.71 4.83 -8.56
N ASP A 209 -15.19 6.01 -8.91
CA ASP A 209 -14.79 7.30 -8.33
C ASP A 209 -16.01 8.06 -7.82
N ILE A 210 -16.12 8.25 -6.51
CA ILE A 210 -17.29 8.91 -5.90
C ILE A 210 -17.39 10.40 -6.24
N ARG A 211 -16.29 11.00 -6.72
CA ARG A 211 -16.26 12.41 -7.15
C ARG A 211 -16.84 12.57 -8.55
N ASN A 212 -17.07 11.47 -9.26
CA ASN A 212 -17.69 11.46 -10.59
C ASN A 212 -19.03 10.70 -10.56
N PRO A 213 -20.18 11.41 -10.58
CA PRO A 213 -21.50 10.77 -10.59
C PRO A 213 -21.70 9.77 -11.74
N GLN A 214 -21.07 9.99 -12.90
CA GLN A 214 -21.17 9.08 -14.04
C GLN A 214 -20.44 7.75 -13.77
N SER A 215 -19.34 7.78 -13.00
CA SER A 215 -18.62 6.57 -12.58
C SER A 215 -19.50 5.72 -11.64
N ILE A 216 -20.17 6.36 -10.68
CA ILE A 216 -21.09 5.68 -9.75
C ILE A 216 -22.23 5.00 -10.52
N GLN A 217 -22.86 5.70 -11.47
CA GLN A 217 -23.97 5.13 -12.26
C GLN A 217 -23.50 4.05 -13.24
N ALA A 218 -22.23 4.07 -13.65
CA ALA A 218 -21.65 3.07 -14.55
C ALA A 218 -21.26 1.76 -13.85
N TRP A 219 -21.31 1.69 -12.52
CA TRP A 219 -20.66 0.63 -11.74
C TRP A 219 -20.96 -0.79 -12.21
N SER A 220 -22.24 -1.17 -12.34
CA SER A 220 -22.60 -2.52 -12.78
C SER A 220 -22.07 -2.87 -14.17
N ARG A 221 -21.97 -1.89 -15.07
CA ARG A 221 -21.38 -2.07 -16.41
C ARG A 221 -19.84 -2.19 -16.32
N GLU A 222 -19.20 -1.39 -15.48
CA GLU A 222 -17.75 -1.45 -15.24
C GLU A 222 -17.37 -2.83 -14.68
N GLN A 223 -18.14 -3.35 -13.70
CA GLN A 223 -17.96 -4.69 -13.15
C GLN A 223 -17.97 -5.76 -14.24
N LEU A 224 -19.03 -5.80 -15.06
CA LEU A 224 -19.16 -6.79 -16.13
C LEU A 224 -18.04 -6.71 -17.18
N LYS A 225 -17.65 -5.48 -17.55
CA LYS A 225 -16.65 -5.25 -18.60
C LYS A 225 -15.22 -5.59 -18.14
N HIS A 226 -14.94 -5.40 -16.85
CA HIS A 226 -13.57 -5.44 -16.31
C HIS A 226 -13.33 -6.52 -15.23
N GLN A 227 -14.29 -7.45 -15.02
CA GLN A 227 -14.20 -8.59 -14.10
C GLN A 227 -12.98 -9.52 -14.29
N TYR A 228 -12.31 -9.44 -15.45
CA TYR A 228 -11.20 -10.31 -15.83
C TYR A 228 -9.81 -9.74 -15.48
N VAL A 229 -9.74 -8.56 -14.87
CA VAL A 229 -8.50 -7.95 -14.38
C VAL A 229 -8.33 -8.28 -12.90
N PRO A 230 -7.15 -8.68 -12.39
CA PRO A 230 -7.01 -9.22 -11.03
C PRO A 230 -7.27 -8.26 -9.87
N PHE A 231 -6.87 -7.00 -10.02
CA PHE A 231 -6.99 -5.98 -8.98
C PHE A 231 -7.67 -4.74 -9.53
N THR A 232 -8.39 -4.07 -8.64
CA THR A 232 -9.13 -2.83 -8.91
C THR A 232 -8.75 -1.78 -7.88
N MET A 233 -8.59 -0.54 -8.34
CA MET A 233 -8.52 0.61 -7.43
C MET A 233 -9.84 1.38 -7.44
N VAL A 234 -10.25 1.78 -6.25
CA VAL A 234 -11.46 2.55 -5.96
C VAL A 234 -11.05 3.90 -5.40
N MET A 235 -11.72 4.95 -5.85
CA MET A 235 -11.37 6.32 -5.55
C MET A 235 -12.46 6.97 -4.69
N GLY A 236 -12.13 7.17 -3.41
CA GLY A 236 -12.82 8.08 -2.53
C GLY A 236 -12.49 9.54 -2.85
N ASP A 237 -12.97 10.45 -2.01
CA ASP A 237 -12.60 11.86 -2.07
C ASP A 237 -11.33 12.16 -1.25
N ARG A 238 -10.96 11.29 -0.29
CA ARG A 238 -9.71 11.34 0.48
C ARG A 238 -9.02 10.00 0.70
N LEU A 239 -9.71 8.87 0.52
CA LEU A 239 -9.10 7.54 0.58
C LEU A 239 -9.11 6.85 -0.79
N ILE A 240 -7.96 6.35 -1.23
CA ILE A 240 -7.83 5.50 -2.41
C ILE A 240 -7.59 4.07 -1.94
N THR A 241 -8.34 3.11 -2.47
CA THR A 241 -8.29 1.72 -2.02
C THR A 241 -7.98 0.77 -3.16
N MET A 242 -7.05 -0.16 -2.98
CA MET A 242 -6.77 -1.25 -3.92
C MET A 242 -7.20 -2.59 -3.33
N LEU A 243 -8.06 -3.31 -4.06
CA LEU A 243 -8.61 -4.62 -3.69
C LEU A 243 -8.47 -5.61 -4.84
N GLU A 244 -8.59 -6.90 -4.54
CA GLU A 244 -8.83 -7.90 -5.56
C GLU A 244 -10.16 -7.59 -6.25
N THR A 245 -10.16 -7.76 -7.57
CA THR A 245 -11.37 -7.55 -8.37
C THR A 245 -12.49 -8.50 -7.91
N SER A 246 -12.15 -9.72 -7.51
CA SER A 246 -13.06 -10.71 -6.93
C SER A 246 -13.86 -10.17 -5.73
N THR A 247 -13.25 -9.31 -4.91
CA THR A 247 -13.86 -8.69 -3.75
C THR A 247 -14.82 -7.58 -4.15
N VAL A 248 -14.40 -6.66 -5.01
CA VAL A 248 -15.28 -5.56 -5.46
C VAL A 248 -16.42 -6.05 -6.35
N MET A 249 -16.28 -7.18 -7.04
CA MET A 249 -17.37 -7.78 -7.84
C MET A 249 -18.55 -8.28 -6.99
N LYS A 250 -18.37 -8.47 -5.68
CA LYS A 250 -19.45 -8.86 -4.75
C LYS A 250 -20.30 -7.67 -4.29
N MET A 251 -19.88 -6.44 -4.59
CA MET A 251 -20.52 -5.22 -4.12
C MET A 251 -21.38 -4.62 -5.23
N ASP A 252 -22.68 -4.48 -4.99
CA ASP A 252 -23.51 -3.62 -5.84
C ASP A 252 -23.14 -2.13 -5.67
N LYS A 253 -23.83 -1.27 -6.43
CA LYS A 253 -23.60 0.18 -6.44
C LYS A 253 -23.81 0.80 -5.06
N GLU A 254 -24.81 0.36 -4.31
CA GLU A 254 -25.18 0.97 -3.02
C GLU A 254 -24.17 0.59 -1.95
N ASN A 255 -23.77 -0.69 -1.91
CA ASN A 255 -22.76 -1.20 -1.00
C ASN A 255 -21.37 -0.61 -1.29
N MET A 256 -20.98 -0.49 -2.56
CA MET A 256 -19.73 0.17 -2.94
C MET A 256 -19.74 1.64 -2.53
N LEU A 257 -20.82 2.37 -2.83
CA LEU A 257 -20.96 3.77 -2.45
C LEU A 257 -20.98 3.96 -0.93
N PHE A 258 -21.62 3.08 -0.18
CA PHE A 258 -21.64 3.12 1.27
C PHE A 258 -20.23 2.92 1.85
N SER A 259 -19.53 1.86 1.44
CA SER A 259 -18.19 1.55 1.95
C SER A 259 -17.20 2.68 1.71
N VAL A 260 -17.12 3.13 0.44
CA VAL A 260 -16.19 4.19 0.06
C VAL A 260 -16.51 5.45 0.86
N ASN A 261 -17.78 5.88 0.91
CA ASN A 261 -18.15 7.07 1.69
C ASN A 261 -17.89 6.92 3.18
N TYR A 262 -18.05 5.72 3.76
CA TYR A 262 -17.79 5.49 5.17
C TYR A 262 -16.31 5.77 5.49
N PHE A 263 -15.38 5.09 4.80
CA PHE A 263 -13.95 5.28 5.07
C PHE A 263 -13.47 6.68 4.66
N ASP A 264 -14.08 7.28 3.64
CA ASP A 264 -13.78 8.66 3.28
C ASP A 264 -14.18 9.66 4.38
N LYS A 265 -15.35 9.43 5.01
CA LYS A 265 -15.81 10.20 6.17
C LYS A 265 -14.94 9.96 7.39
N VAL A 266 -14.40 8.75 7.59
CA VAL A 266 -13.41 8.46 8.65
C VAL A 266 -12.21 9.39 8.49
N VAL A 267 -11.58 9.41 7.31
CA VAL A 267 -10.41 10.27 7.03
C VAL A 267 -10.72 11.75 7.28
N LYS A 268 -11.86 12.24 6.75
CA LYS A 268 -12.29 13.64 6.91
C LYS A 268 -12.56 14.01 8.36
N MET A 269 -13.27 13.15 9.08
CA MET A 269 -13.58 13.35 10.49
C MET A 269 -12.30 13.41 11.31
N MET A 270 -11.36 12.51 11.07
CA MET A 270 -10.09 12.46 11.80
C MET A 270 -9.21 13.67 11.54
N HIS A 271 -9.11 14.14 10.29
CA HIS A 271 -8.41 15.38 9.95
C HIS A 271 -9.01 16.58 10.68
N ASN A 272 -10.33 16.76 10.60
CA ASN A 272 -11.02 17.86 11.26
C ASN A 272 -10.90 17.77 12.78
N TYR A 273 -10.95 16.56 13.32
CA TYR A 273 -10.84 16.32 14.75
C TYR A 273 -9.46 16.69 15.29
N ARG A 274 -8.39 16.43 14.55
CA ARG A 274 -7.02 16.82 14.93
C ARG A 274 -6.65 18.25 14.54
N GLY A 275 -7.60 19.08 14.11
CA GLY A 275 -7.37 20.47 13.73
C GLY A 275 -6.69 20.68 12.36
N THR A 276 -6.71 19.69 11.47
CA THR A 276 -6.18 19.83 10.11
C THR A 276 -7.27 19.86 9.04
N ASP A 277 -7.06 20.66 7.98
CA ASP A 277 -8.01 20.73 6.88
C ASP A 277 -7.85 19.52 5.96
N PHE A 278 -8.86 18.64 5.93
CA PHE A 278 -8.86 17.50 5.02
C PHE A 278 -8.77 17.90 3.55
N ARG A 279 -9.17 19.14 3.18
CA ARG A 279 -9.22 19.60 1.78
C ARG A 279 -7.82 19.81 1.20
N SER A 280 -6.88 20.26 2.02
CA SER A 280 -5.46 20.43 1.68
C SER A 280 -4.60 19.22 2.09
N ALA A 281 -5.17 18.24 2.78
CA ALA A 281 -4.44 17.04 3.13
C ALA A 281 -4.21 16.13 1.89
N PRO A 282 -3.04 15.49 1.78
CA PRO A 282 -2.80 14.44 0.80
C PRO A 282 -3.83 13.30 0.92
N PHE A 283 -4.07 12.60 -0.18
CA PHE A 283 -4.88 11.38 -0.14
C PHE A 283 -4.21 10.32 0.72
N LEU A 284 -5.00 9.57 1.48
CA LEU A 284 -4.54 8.33 2.09
C LEU A 284 -4.78 7.17 1.13
N GLY A 285 -3.99 6.11 1.29
CA GLY A 285 -4.10 4.88 0.50
C GLY A 285 -4.36 3.69 1.41
N PHE A 286 -5.18 2.74 0.98
CA PHE A 286 -5.30 1.42 1.60
C PHE A 286 -5.10 0.35 0.51
N VAL A 287 -4.03 -0.42 0.60
CA VAL A 287 -3.66 -1.41 -0.41
C VAL A 287 -3.55 -2.77 0.24
N ILE A 288 -4.28 -3.75 -0.29
CA ILE A 288 -4.09 -5.13 0.15
C ILE A 288 -2.91 -5.80 -0.52
N ASP A 289 -2.29 -6.71 0.22
CA ASP A 289 -1.15 -7.51 -0.20
C ASP A 289 -1.26 -8.95 0.33
N GLN A 290 -0.61 -9.88 -0.35
CA GLN A 290 -0.49 -11.27 0.09
C GLN A 290 0.28 -11.40 1.41
N GLN A 291 1.23 -10.48 1.64
CA GLN A 291 2.03 -10.43 2.84
C GLN A 291 2.40 -8.99 3.11
N THR A 292 2.14 -8.53 4.33
CA THR A 292 2.56 -7.21 4.80
C THR A 292 3.92 -7.28 5.47
N TYR A 293 4.60 -6.14 5.59
CA TYR A 293 5.85 -6.00 6.34
C TYR A 293 5.64 -6.39 7.80
N TYR A 294 4.57 -5.91 8.43
CA TYR A 294 4.27 -6.22 9.83
C TYR A 294 2.79 -6.57 10.05
N GLY A 295 2.53 -7.45 11.01
CA GLY A 295 1.17 -7.79 11.45
C GLY A 295 0.24 -8.27 10.33
N TRP A 296 -1.04 -7.94 10.49
CA TRP A 296 -2.11 -8.14 9.49
C TRP A 296 -2.40 -6.87 8.68
N GLY A 297 -1.93 -5.72 9.18
CA GLY A 297 -1.96 -4.44 8.51
C GLY A 297 -0.98 -3.51 9.22
N HIS A 298 -0.60 -2.43 8.54
CA HIS A 298 0.15 -1.34 9.12
C HIS A 298 -0.03 -0.06 8.31
N SER A 299 0.25 1.05 8.98
CA SER A 299 0.24 2.38 8.39
C SER A 299 1.34 2.55 7.34
N GLY A 300 1.08 3.45 6.38
CA GLY A 300 2.05 3.82 5.35
C GLY A 300 3.00 4.91 5.83
N PHE A 301 4.19 5.01 5.21
CA PHE A 301 5.01 6.21 5.33
C PHE A 301 4.31 7.42 4.68
N LEU A 302 4.78 8.63 4.99
CA LEU A 302 4.20 9.85 4.42
C LEU A 302 4.15 9.82 2.89
N GLY A 303 2.94 9.88 2.33
CA GLY A 303 2.67 9.86 0.89
C GLY A 303 2.62 8.46 0.25
N GLU A 304 2.75 7.41 1.04
CA GLU A 304 2.62 6.00 0.65
C GLU A 304 1.33 5.38 1.24
N PRO A 305 0.77 4.31 0.63
CA PRO A 305 -0.43 3.69 1.13
C PRO A 305 -0.19 2.93 2.44
N MET A 306 -1.23 2.84 3.26
CA MET A 306 -1.34 1.82 4.31
C MET A 306 -1.48 0.45 3.66
N MET A 307 -0.94 -0.56 4.33
CA MET A 307 -0.91 -1.93 3.84
C MET A 307 -1.82 -2.81 4.70
N GLY A 308 -2.65 -3.62 4.05
CA GLY A 308 -3.44 -4.67 4.70
C GLY A 308 -3.14 -6.02 4.08
N SER A 309 -3.28 -7.10 4.85
CA SER A 309 -3.27 -8.44 4.28
C SER A 309 -4.58 -8.69 3.50
N LYS A 310 -4.62 -9.68 2.61
CA LYS A 310 -5.84 -10.02 1.86
C LYS A 310 -7.03 -10.35 2.76
N GLU A 311 -6.77 -10.82 3.98
CA GLU A 311 -7.79 -11.11 4.99
C GLU A 311 -8.50 -9.85 5.50
N TRP A 312 -8.02 -8.64 5.17
CA TRP A 312 -8.70 -7.38 5.48
C TRP A 312 -9.72 -6.94 4.44
N GLU A 313 -9.79 -7.61 3.29
CA GLU A 313 -10.79 -7.30 2.26
C GLU A 313 -12.24 -7.30 2.77
N PRO A 314 -12.68 -8.26 3.63
CA PRO A 314 -14.01 -8.23 4.21
C PRO A 314 -14.30 -6.97 5.04
N PHE A 315 -13.30 -6.35 5.68
CA PHE A 315 -13.50 -5.12 6.44
C PHE A 315 -13.84 -3.91 5.55
N PHE A 316 -13.52 -3.98 4.26
CA PHE A 316 -13.98 -2.99 3.28
C PHE A 316 -15.28 -3.41 2.61
N GLN A 317 -15.49 -4.71 2.42
CA GLN A 317 -16.56 -5.23 1.56
C GLN A 317 -17.87 -5.55 2.31
N ASP A 318 -17.80 -5.96 3.57
CA ASP A 318 -18.96 -6.43 4.34
C ASP A 318 -19.62 -5.28 5.12
N MET A 319 -20.84 -4.93 4.69
CA MET A 319 -21.60 -3.83 5.29
C MET A 319 -21.97 -4.10 6.74
N ASN A 320 -22.18 -5.36 7.13
CA ASN A 320 -22.48 -5.71 8.52
C ASN A 320 -21.22 -5.54 9.38
N MET A 321 -20.04 -5.89 8.88
CA MET A 321 -18.78 -5.63 9.60
C MET A 321 -18.52 -4.14 9.76
N ILE A 322 -18.77 -3.33 8.74
CA ILE A 322 -18.63 -1.87 8.83
C ILE A 322 -19.65 -1.30 9.83
N LYS A 323 -20.94 -1.59 9.65
CA LYS A 323 -22.03 -1.03 10.48
C LYS A 323 -21.97 -1.45 11.94
N SER A 324 -21.36 -2.62 12.24
CA SER A 324 -21.17 -3.08 13.62
C SER A 324 -19.87 -2.60 14.27
N GLY A 325 -19.07 -1.79 13.58
CA GLY A 325 -17.78 -1.28 14.09
C GLY A 325 -16.66 -2.33 14.12
N LYS A 326 -16.85 -3.50 13.50
CA LYS A 326 -15.84 -4.57 13.45
C LYS A 326 -14.71 -4.28 12.46
N SER A 327 -14.91 -3.33 11.54
CA SER A 327 -13.89 -2.89 10.56
C SER A 327 -12.90 -1.87 11.15
N ILE A 328 -12.60 -2.02 12.44
CA ILE A 328 -11.80 -1.10 13.25
C ILE A 328 -10.33 -1.04 12.80
N GLY A 329 -9.80 -2.13 12.24
CA GLY A 329 -8.39 -2.21 11.80
C GLY A 329 -8.03 -1.13 10.76
N ILE A 330 -8.87 -0.91 9.75
CA ILE A 330 -8.62 0.15 8.75
C ILE A 330 -8.65 1.54 9.41
N THR A 331 -9.55 1.76 10.37
CA THR A 331 -9.62 3.05 11.11
C THR A 331 -8.39 3.25 12.00
N HIS A 332 -7.89 2.19 12.62
CA HIS A 332 -6.66 2.17 13.42
C HIS A 332 -5.43 2.59 12.58
N GLU A 333 -5.28 2.05 11.36
CA GLU A 333 -4.15 2.44 10.49
C GLU A 333 -4.26 3.87 9.96
N ILE A 334 -5.48 4.35 9.68
CA ILE A 334 -5.70 5.79 9.39
C ILE A 334 -5.27 6.62 10.60
N GLY A 335 -5.55 6.14 11.81
CA GLY A 335 -5.11 6.73 13.08
C GLY A 335 -3.61 6.89 13.19
N HIS A 336 -2.83 5.88 12.80
CA HIS A 336 -1.37 5.94 12.76
C HIS A 336 -0.88 6.99 11.75
N ASN A 337 -1.48 7.08 10.56
CA ASN A 337 -1.14 8.11 9.57
C ASN A 337 -1.49 9.54 10.01
N LEU A 338 -2.44 9.70 10.91
CA LEU A 338 -2.90 10.99 11.44
C LEU A 338 -2.45 11.23 12.88
N GLN A 339 -1.52 10.42 13.37
CA GLN A 339 -1.11 10.37 14.76
C GLN A 339 -0.48 11.70 15.22
N PRO A 340 -0.91 12.26 16.36
CA PRO A 340 -0.30 13.44 16.91
C PRO A 340 0.89 13.08 17.80
N TYR A 341 2.06 12.86 17.19
CA TYR A 341 3.27 12.41 17.90
C TYR A 341 3.70 13.31 19.06
N GLN A 342 3.36 14.61 19.04
CA GLN A 342 3.65 15.56 20.11
C GLN A 342 2.99 15.19 21.45
N VAL A 343 1.86 14.46 21.40
CA VAL A 343 1.14 13.98 22.59
C VAL A 343 1.15 12.46 22.69
N THR A 344 2.01 11.80 21.91
CA THR A 344 2.29 10.37 21.99
C THR A 344 3.39 10.13 23.02
N PHE A 345 3.01 9.71 24.22
CA PHE A 345 3.97 9.30 25.24
C PHE A 345 4.75 8.05 24.82
N THR A 346 5.89 7.79 25.47
CA THR A 346 6.72 6.60 25.22
C THR A 346 5.90 5.31 25.23
N ASN A 347 6.10 4.46 24.22
CA ASN A 347 5.33 3.24 23.96
C ASN A 347 3.83 3.47 23.64
N GLY A 348 3.42 4.72 23.38
CA GLY A 348 2.02 5.11 23.10
C GLY A 348 1.65 5.15 21.61
N VAL A 349 2.47 4.59 20.72
CA VAL A 349 2.22 4.58 19.27
C VAL A 349 0.92 3.83 18.97
N GLU A 350 0.69 2.67 19.59
CA GLU A 350 -0.57 1.92 19.47
C GLU A 350 -1.73 2.49 20.32
N VAL A 351 -1.48 3.56 21.06
CA VAL A 351 -2.49 4.19 21.93
C VAL A 351 -3.07 5.43 21.26
N THR A 352 -2.21 6.35 20.85
CA THR A 352 -2.65 7.65 20.34
C THR A 352 -3.22 7.59 18.93
N CYS A 353 -2.91 6.56 18.14
CA CYS A 353 -3.62 6.27 16.90
C CYS A 353 -5.10 5.91 17.14
N ASN A 354 -5.46 5.42 18.33
CA ASN A 354 -6.79 4.95 18.66
C ASN A 354 -7.73 6.02 19.24
N ILE A 355 -7.25 7.25 19.49
CA ILE A 355 -8.09 8.34 20.05
C ILE A 355 -9.26 8.73 19.14
N PHE A 356 -9.17 8.37 17.86
CA PHE A 356 -10.16 8.68 16.84
C PHE A 356 -11.31 7.66 16.79
N ILE A 357 -11.06 6.41 17.21
CA ILE A 357 -12.03 5.31 17.07
C ILE A 357 -13.33 5.59 17.81
N PRO A 358 -13.33 6.01 19.09
CA PRO A 358 -14.58 6.29 19.80
C PRO A 358 -15.42 7.37 19.11
N LEU A 359 -14.77 8.39 18.53
CA LEU A 359 -15.44 9.45 17.75
C LEU A 359 -16.05 8.89 16.46
N VAL A 360 -15.28 8.14 15.68
CA VAL A 360 -15.75 7.51 14.44
C VAL A 360 -16.96 6.63 14.71
N HIS A 361 -16.89 5.77 15.73
CA HIS A 361 -18.00 4.87 16.09
C HIS A 361 -19.25 5.64 16.52
N SER A 362 -19.09 6.64 17.40
CA SER A 362 -20.22 7.45 17.90
C SER A 362 -20.91 8.21 16.76
N PHE A 363 -20.14 8.90 15.92
CA PHE A 363 -20.71 9.85 14.96
C PHE A 363 -20.96 9.29 13.56
N LEU A 364 -20.26 8.23 13.14
CA LEU A 364 -20.48 7.60 11.83
C LEU A 364 -21.30 6.32 11.91
N LEU A 365 -21.28 5.61 13.04
CA LEU A 365 -21.97 4.33 13.20
C LEU A 365 -23.08 4.36 14.25
N ASN A 366 -23.20 5.44 15.05
CA ASN A 366 -24.12 5.52 16.18
C ASN A 366 -23.92 4.37 17.19
N ILE A 367 -22.67 3.94 17.35
CA ILE A 367 -22.24 2.97 18.36
C ILE A 367 -21.65 3.77 19.52
N SER A 368 -21.99 3.42 20.77
CA SER A 368 -21.42 4.14 21.90
C SER A 368 -19.89 4.05 21.85
N ALA A 369 -19.24 5.21 22.00
CA ALA A 369 -17.80 5.38 22.11
C ALA A 369 -17.14 4.44 23.15
N TYR A 370 -17.94 3.93 24.11
CA TYR A 370 -17.49 3.17 25.28
C TYR A 370 -17.99 1.71 25.32
N GLU A 371 -18.72 1.23 24.30
CA GLU A 371 -19.26 -0.14 24.29
C GLU A 371 -18.23 -1.23 23.94
N PHE A 372 -17.07 -0.88 23.39
CA PHE A 372 -16.08 -1.84 22.85
C PHE A 372 -14.85 -2.04 23.73
N GLY A 373 -15.03 -2.37 25.01
CA GLY A 373 -13.91 -2.64 25.94
C GLY A 373 -13.04 -1.42 26.24
N VAL A 374 -13.52 -0.23 25.88
CA VAL A 374 -12.91 1.05 26.16
C VAL A 374 -13.43 1.50 27.52
N THR A 375 -12.75 1.12 28.59
CA THR A 375 -13.07 1.65 29.91
C THR A 375 -12.83 3.16 29.90
N PRO A 376 -13.73 3.97 30.51
CA PRO A 376 -13.59 5.43 30.58
C PRO A 376 -12.47 5.86 31.54
N GLY A 377 -11.43 5.04 31.70
CA GLY A 377 -10.35 5.24 32.64
C GLY A 377 -9.51 3.98 32.88
N LEU A 378 -8.31 4.21 33.38
CA LEU A 378 -7.49 3.15 33.96
C LEU A 378 -8.17 2.74 35.27
N GLY A 379 -8.39 1.43 35.48
CA GLY A 379 -8.86 0.95 36.77
C GLY A 379 -7.86 1.30 37.87
N GLU A 380 -8.30 1.27 39.13
CA GLU A 380 -7.41 1.54 40.27
C GLU A 380 -6.16 0.64 40.25
N GLU A 381 -6.34 -0.63 39.89
CA GLU A 381 -5.24 -1.60 39.76
C GLU A 381 -4.31 -1.29 38.57
N ASP A 382 -4.84 -0.83 37.44
CA ASP A 382 -4.03 -0.42 36.30
C ASP A 382 -3.21 0.84 36.64
N MET A 383 -3.80 1.78 37.38
CA MET A 383 -3.10 2.96 37.88
C MET A 383 -2.04 2.60 38.90
N LYS A 384 -2.32 1.70 39.86
CA LYS A 384 -1.32 1.19 40.81
C LYS A 384 -0.17 0.52 40.09
N GLN A 385 -0.44 -0.29 39.08
CA GLN A 385 0.58 -0.96 38.28
C GLN A 385 1.42 0.05 37.48
N LEU A 386 0.78 1.05 36.86
CA LEU A 386 1.48 2.12 36.15
C LEU A 386 2.38 2.94 37.08
N VAL A 387 1.89 3.32 38.25
CA VAL A 387 2.67 4.01 39.29
C VAL A 387 3.82 3.13 39.81
N LYS A 388 3.59 1.82 39.97
CA LYS A 388 4.65 0.87 40.34
C LYS A 388 5.74 0.79 39.27
N ASP A 389 5.38 0.76 38.00
CA ASP A 389 6.34 0.76 36.88
C ASP A 389 7.13 2.07 36.83
N TRP A 390 6.46 3.21 36.99
CA TRP A 390 7.08 4.54 37.07
C TRP A 390 8.01 4.72 38.27
N ASN A 391 7.68 4.13 39.43
CA ASN A 391 8.54 4.11 40.61
C ASN A 391 9.74 3.16 40.45
N GLY A 392 9.72 2.27 39.45
CA GLY A 392 10.88 1.50 39.03
C GLY A 392 11.74 2.25 38.00
N ASN A 393 12.61 1.51 37.29
CA ASN A 393 13.40 2.06 36.19
C ASN A 393 12.73 1.86 34.81
N LYS A 394 11.41 1.67 34.76
CA LYS A 394 10.66 1.37 33.53
C LYS A 394 9.57 2.41 33.29
N TYR A 395 9.83 3.35 32.39
CA TYR A 395 8.78 4.28 31.96
C TYR A 395 7.84 3.61 30.93
N ILE A 396 6.54 3.56 31.25
CA ILE A 396 5.47 3.13 30.35
C ILE A 396 4.51 4.32 30.19
N GLY A 397 4.15 4.69 28.96
CA GLY A 397 3.18 5.74 28.70
C GLY A 397 1.76 5.40 29.18
N VAL A 398 0.86 6.37 29.13
CA VAL A 398 -0.55 6.19 29.48
C VAL A 398 -1.32 5.45 28.39
N GLN A 399 -2.37 4.72 28.78
CA GLN A 399 -3.23 3.94 27.86
C GLN A 399 -4.35 4.80 27.26
N LEU A 400 -5.10 4.25 26.29
CA LEU A 400 -6.18 4.94 25.57
C LEU A 400 -7.23 5.53 26.53
N ALA A 401 -7.47 4.83 27.63
CA ALA A 401 -8.33 5.25 28.73
C ALA A 401 -8.02 6.66 29.26
N TYR A 402 -6.75 7.07 29.32
CA TYR A 402 -6.35 8.42 29.73
C TYR A 402 -6.93 9.49 28.79
N TYR A 403 -6.77 9.30 27.48
CA TYR A 403 -7.30 10.23 26.48
C TYR A 403 -8.84 10.22 26.49
N ASN A 404 -9.47 9.08 26.75
CA ASN A 404 -10.91 8.99 26.86
C ASN A 404 -11.48 9.71 28.08
N ILE A 405 -10.79 9.68 29.23
CA ILE A 405 -11.12 10.51 30.40
C ILE A 405 -11.10 11.98 30.00
N LEU A 406 -10.02 12.42 29.35
CA LEU A 406 -9.90 13.80 28.91
C LEU A 406 -11.05 14.20 27.98
N GLY A 407 -11.39 13.35 27.01
CA GLY A 407 -12.50 13.58 26.10
C GLY A 407 -13.87 13.54 26.78
N HIS A 408 -14.03 12.72 27.82
CA HIS A 408 -15.28 12.61 28.58
C HIS A 408 -15.53 13.85 29.44
N TYR A 409 -14.54 14.27 30.23
CA TYR A 409 -14.70 15.39 31.18
C TYR A 409 -14.56 16.76 30.54
N PHE A 410 -13.74 16.89 29.50
CA PHE A 410 -13.43 18.19 28.87
C PHE A 410 -13.91 18.27 27.42
N SER A 411 -14.78 17.34 27.00
CA SER A 411 -15.28 17.19 25.63
C SER A 411 -14.21 16.67 24.64
N HIS A 412 -14.70 16.03 23.57
CA HIS A 412 -13.88 15.52 22.46
C HIS A 412 -12.97 16.62 21.85
N GLY A 413 -13.40 17.88 21.90
CA GLY A 413 -12.62 19.01 21.37
C GLY A 413 -11.24 19.19 22.01
N LEU A 414 -11.07 18.84 23.30
CA LEU A 414 -9.77 18.93 23.98
C LEU A 414 -8.78 17.92 23.41
N VAL A 415 -9.19 16.67 23.28
CA VAL A 415 -8.34 15.56 22.83
C VAL A 415 -8.00 15.67 21.35
N GLY A 416 -8.97 16.14 20.56
CA GLY A 416 -8.83 16.36 19.13
C GLY A 416 -8.01 17.59 18.79
N ASN A 417 -8.55 18.80 18.99
CA ASN A 417 -7.98 20.02 18.43
C ASN A 417 -6.86 20.59 19.31
N VAL A 418 -7.07 20.66 20.62
CA VAL A 418 -6.18 21.40 21.53
C VAL A 418 -4.88 20.65 21.74
N LEU A 419 -4.95 19.34 22.01
CA LEU A 419 -3.75 18.52 22.20
C LEU A 419 -2.90 18.37 20.92
N THR A 420 -3.46 18.57 19.73
CA THR A 420 -2.70 18.33 18.48
C THR A 420 -2.16 19.61 17.86
N THR A 421 -2.78 20.77 18.12
CA THR A 421 -2.34 22.07 17.56
C THR A 421 -1.45 22.86 18.51
N VAL A 422 -1.74 22.86 19.82
CA VAL A 422 -1.04 23.73 20.79
C VAL A 422 0.42 23.30 21.03
N PHE A 423 0.77 22.03 20.78
CA PHE A 423 2.15 21.55 20.90
C PHE A 423 2.96 21.60 19.61
N ALA A 424 2.39 22.07 18.49
CA ALA A 424 3.11 22.26 17.23
C ALA A 424 3.81 23.64 17.16
N ASP A 425 3.31 24.63 17.90
CA ASP A 425 3.77 26.02 17.88
C ASP A 425 4.53 26.43 19.17
N GLY A 426 4.98 25.45 19.97
CA GLY A 426 5.69 25.64 21.24
C GLY A 426 7.19 25.45 21.16
#